data_AF-A0A945A2U6-F1
#
_entry.id   AF-A0A945A2U6-F1
#
_cell.length_a   1.000
_cell.length_b   1.000
_cell.length_c   1.000
_cell.angle_alpha   90.00
_cell.angle_beta   90.00
_cell.angle_gamma   90.00
#
_symmetry.space_group_name_H-M   'P 1'
#
loop_
_entity.id
_entity.type
_entity.pdbx_description
1 polymer ?
#
loop_
_entity_poly.entity_id
_entity_poly.type
_entity_poly.pdbx_seq_one_letter_code
_entity_poly.pdbx_strand_id
1 'polypeptide(L)'
;MKITDIRLRQLTGTMEVDGTFMEERLVMPLDVYEEFRVQGPPAHGNQIDDNHYQLNQVFVQIDTDEGVSGISGPTMPGGTAFHVWEMRNFLIGRDPLATEFLWDIMHRKSVHGRQGEPMMAISLIDNALWDLKGKWF
;
A
#
# COMPACT_ATOMS: atom_id res chain seq x y z
N MET A 1 11.66 22.29 0.52
CA MET A 1 10.67 21.31 0.08
C MET A 1 9.70 20.98 1.21
N LYS A 2 8.41 20.94 0.92
CA LYS A 2 7.34 20.58 1.86
C LYS A 2 6.37 19.62 1.22
N ILE A 3 5.86 18.68 2.01
CA ILE A 3 4.78 17.78 1.60
C ILE A 3 3.50 18.60 1.37
N THR A 4 2.95 18.53 0.16
CA THR A 4 1.70 19.21 -0.22
C THR A 4 0.51 18.27 -0.22
N ASP A 5 0.74 16.99 -0.50
CA ASP A 5 -0.30 15.97 -0.44
C ASP A 5 0.26 14.57 -0.15
N ILE A 6 -0.58 13.73 0.43
CA ILE A 6 -0.39 12.27 0.54
C ILE A 6 -1.70 11.64 0.09
N ARG A 7 -1.68 10.93 -1.03
CA ARG A 7 -2.89 10.41 -1.67
C ARG A 7 -2.75 8.93 -2.00
N LEU A 8 -3.90 8.27 -2.05
CA LEU A 8 -4.02 6.89 -2.53
C LEU A 8 -4.37 6.92 -4.01
N ARG A 9 -3.61 6.17 -4.82
CA ARG A 9 -3.84 5.99 -6.25
C ARG A 9 -4.24 4.55 -6.50
N GLN A 10 -5.47 4.35 -6.93
CA GLN A 10 -5.88 3.06 -7.47
C GLN A 10 -5.49 3.00 -8.95
N LEU A 11 -4.77 1.95 -9.32
CA LEU A 11 -4.37 1.66 -10.69
C LEU A 11 -4.98 0.32 -11.09
N THR A 12 -5.59 0.32 -12.27
CA THR A 12 -6.13 -0.89 -12.90
C THR A 12 -5.31 -1.19 -14.13
N GLY A 13 -4.84 -2.42 -14.25
CA GLY A 13 -4.07 -2.90 -15.38
C GLY A 13 -4.46 -4.31 -15.76
N THR A 14 -4.22 -4.68 -17.01
CA THR A 14 -4.39 -6.05 -17.50
C THR A 14 -3.00 -6.62 -17.76
N MET A 15 -2.77 -7.83 -17.26
CA MET A 15 -1.55 -8.60 -17.47
C MET A 15 -1.86 -9.76 -18.42
N GLU A 16 -0.95 -10.02 -19.35
CA GLU A 16 -0.96 -11.22 -20.17
C GLU A 16 -0.55 -12.43 -19.32
N VAL A 17 -1.32 -13.51 -19.39
CA VAL A 17 -1.10 -14.75 -18.66
C VAL A 17 -1.23 -15.94 -19.62
N ASP A 18 -0.77 -17.11 -19.22
CA ASP A 18 -0.95 -18.35 -19.97
C ASP A 18 -1.84 -19.27 -19.15
N GLY A 19 -3.12 -19.36 -19.53
CA GLY A 19 -4.15 -20.03 -18.77
C GLY A 19 -4.61 -19.25 -17.53
N THR A 20 -5.03 -19.98 -16.50
CA THR A 20 -5.56 -19.35 -15.28
C THR A 20 -4.40 -18.95 -14.37
N PHE A 21 -4.32 -17.67 -14.00
CA PHE A 21 -3.12 -17.12 -13.33
C PHE A 21 -2.94 -17.58 -11.87
N MET A 22 -4.05 -17.85 -11.16
CA MET A 22 -4.05 -18.32 -9.78
C MET A 22 -5.02 -19.50 -9.63
N GLU A 23 -4.64 -20.64 -10.17
CA GLU A 23 -5.47 -21.86 -10.16
C GLU A 23 -5.65 -22.46 -8.76
N GLU A 24 -4.62 -22.37 -7.93
CA GLU A 24 -4.61 -22.98 -6.61
C GLU A 24 -4.76 -21.97 -5.49
N ARG A 25 -5.45 -22.38 -4.43
CA ARG A 25 -5.54 -21.59 -3.20
C ARG A 25 -4.27 -21.71 -2.37
N LEU A 26 -3.99 -20.66 -1.59
CA LEU A 26 -2.99 -20.72 -0.53
C LEU A 26 -3.53 -21.53 0.65
N VAL A 27 -2.64 -22.30 1.29
CA VAL A 27 -2.94 -22.96 2.59
C VAL A 27 -2.97 -21.88 3.67
N MET A 28 -4.05 -21.85 4.45
CA MET A 28 -4.33 -20.78 5.42
C MET A 28 -4.38 -21.33 6.85
N PRO A 29 -4.12 -20.49 7.88
CA PRO A 29 -4.26 -20.92 9.27
C PRO A 29 -5.64 -21.48 9.64
N LEU A 30 -6.70 -21.06 8.93
CA LEU A 30 -8.06 -21.57 9.12
C LEU A 30 -8.29 -22.98 8.57
N ASP A 31 -7.34 -23.54 7.81
CA ASP A 31 -7.46 -24.88 7.22
C ASP A 31 -7.43 -26.01 8.25
N VAL A 32 -7.22 -25.70 9.53
CA VAL A 32 -7.47 -26.65 10.62
C VAL A 32 -8.95 -27.06 10.68
N TYR A 33 -9.85 -26.20 10.21
CA TYR A 33 -11.28 -26.46 10.11
C TYR A 33 -11.65 -26.87 8.68
N GLU A 34 -12.37 -27.98 8.54
CA GLU A 34 -12.68 -28.57 7.25
C GLU A 34 -13.54 -27.64 6.38
N GLU A 35 -14.47 -26.90 6.99
CA GLU A 35 -15.35 -25.96 6.32
C GLU A 35 -14.63 -24.80 5.62
N PHE A 36 -13.38 -24.49 6.01
CA PHE A 36 -12.58 -23.44 5.37
C PHE A 36 -11.62 -23.96 4.30
N ARG A 37 -11.44 -25.28 4.17
CA ARG A 37 -10.53 -25.88 3.17
C ARG A 37 -11.04 -25.78 1.73
N VAL A 38 -12.31 -25.43 1.54
CA VAL A 38 -12.98 -25.35 0.25
C VAL A 38 -12.96 -23.96 -0.38
N GLN A 39 -12.27 -22.99 0.24
CA GLN A 39 -12.16 -21.64 -0.32
C GLN A 39 -11.38 -21.66 -1.65
N GLY A 40 -11.77 -20.81 -2.60
CA GLY A 40 -11.05 -20.66 -3.87
C GLY A 40 -9.74 -19.87 -3.71
N PRO A 41 -8.99 -19.70 -4.80
CA PRO A 41 -7.81 -18.83 -4.82
C PRO A 41 -8.16 -17.39 -4.43
N PRO A 42 -7.23 -16.66 -3.79
CA PRO A 42 -7.49 -15.29 -3.35
C PRO A 42 -7.75 -14.36 -4.55
N ALA A 43 -8.84 -13.60 -4.48
CA ALA A 43 -9.23 -12.67 -5.53
C ALA A 43 -8.45 -11.34 -5.42
N HIS A 44 -7.19 -11.33 -5.85
CA HIS A 44 -6.38 -10.10 -5.99
C HIS A 44 -6.64 -9.35 -7.30
N GLY A 45 -7.56 -9.87 -8.10
CA GLY A 45 -7.89 -9.43 -9.45
C GLY A 45 -8.97 -10.31 -10.05
N ASN A 46 -9.25 -10.13 -11.34
CA ASN A 46 -10.30 -10.84 -12.07
C ASN A 46 -9.69 -11.50 -13.31
N GLN A 47 -9.86 -12.82 -13.46
CA GLN A 47 -9.58 -13.50 -14.73
C GLN A 47 -10.61 -13.05 -15.78
N ILE A 48 -10.15 -12.49 -16.90
CA ILE A 48 -11.03 -12.04 -17.99
C ILE A 48 -11.26 -13.19 -18.98
N ASP A 49 -10.17 -13.78 -19.44
CA ASP A 49 -10.11 -14.94 -20.35
C ASP A 49 -8.80 -15.71 -20.11
N ASP A 50 -8.55 -16.78 -20.86
CA ASP A 50 -7.38 -17.65 -20.69
C ASP A 50 -6.02 -16.96 -20.88
N ASN A 51 -5.99 -15.72 -21.41
CA ASN A 51 -4.76 -14.99 -21.66
C ASN A 51 -4.68 -13.66 -20.91
N HIS A 52 -5.73 -13.22 -20.22
CA HIS A 52 -5.76 -11.89 -19.60
C HIS A 52 -6.26 -11.93 -18.15
N TYR A 53 -5.48 -11.32 -17.27
CA TYR A 53 -5.81 -11.13 -15.86
C TYR A 53 -5.81 -9.65 -15.48
N GLN A 54 -6.94 -9.16 -14.97
CA GLN A 54 -7.07 -7.77 -14.53
C GLN A 54 -6.67 -7.61 -13.06
N LEU A 55 -5.73 -6.72 -12.81
CA LEU A 55 -5.27 -6.33 -11.48
C LEU A 55 -5.85 -4.97 -11.09
N ASN A 56 -6.25 -4.85 -9.84
CA ASN A 56 -6.62 -3.58 -9.21
C ASN A 56 -5.73 -3.38 -7.98
N GLN A 57 -4.84 -2.40 -8.03
CA GLN A 57 -3.82 -2.19 -6.99
C GLN A 57 -3.86 -0.74 -6.49
N VAL A 58 -3.59 -0.54 -5.19
CA VAL A 58 -3.55 0.78 -4.57
C VAL A 58 -2.11 1.13 -4.21
N PHE A 59 -1.72 2.38 -4.47
CA PHE A 59 -0.40 2.93 -4.18
C PHE A 59 -0.53 4.19 -3.33
N VAL A 60 0.45 4.45 -2.48
CA VAL A 60 0.60 5.73 -1.78
C VAL A 60 1.48 6.62 -2.64
N GLN A 61 1.05 7.86 -2.87
CA GLN A 61 1.86 8.89 -3.51
C GLN A 61 1.98 10.11 -2.60
N ILE A 62 3.20 10.63 -2.47
CA ILE A 62 3.53 11.84 -1.72
C ILE A 62 3.97 12.90 -2.72
N ASP A 63 3.30 14.05 -2.70
CA ASP A 63 3.60 15.19 -3.56
C ASP A 63 4.21 16.33 -2.75
N THR A 64 5.05 17.15 -3.40
CA THR A 64 5.74 18.29 -2.76
C THR A 64 5.51 19.60 -3.48
N ASP A 65 5.85 20.70 -2.82
CA ASP A 65 5.82 22.06 -3.39
C ASP A 65 6.93 22.33 -4.41
N GLU A 66 7.92 21.45 -4.52
CA GLU A 66 9.03 21.55 -5.48
C GLU A 66 8.82 20.66 -6.73
N GLY A 67 7.63 20.06 -6.87
CA GLY A 67 7.26 19.26 -8.04
C GLY A 67 7.85 17.84 -8.06
N VAL A 68 8.63 17.44 -7.06
CA VAL A 68 9.09 16.06 -6.89
C VAL A 68 8.08 15.25 -6.09
N SER A 69 7.90 13.98 -6.47
CA SER A 69 6.95 13.07 -5.83
C SER A 69 7.56 11.69 -5.60
N GLY A 70 7.07 11.03 -4.55
CA GLY A 70 7.41 9.66 -4.21
C GLY A 70 6.20 8.74 -4.30
N ILE A 71 6.42 7.47 -4.62
CA ILE A 71 5.38 6.45 -4.71
C ILE A 71 5.82 5.16 -4.01
N SER A 72 4.88 4.48 -3.36
CA SER A 72 5.08 3.15 -2.81
C SER A 72 3.82 2.29 -2.91
N GLY A 73 4.00 0.98 -2.86
CA GLY A 73 2.95 -0.01 -2.95
C GLY A 73 3.42 -1.25 -3.71
N PRO A 74 2.49 -2.13 -4.12
CA PRO A 74 1.05 -2.02 -3.87
C PRO A 74 0.67 -2.24 -2.40
N THR A 75 -0.52 -1.78 -2.02
CA THR A 75 -1.20 -2.14 -0.77
C THR A 75 -2.60 -2.67 -1.06
N MET A 76 -3.12 -3.50 -0.17
CA MET A 76 -4.54 -3.86 -0.21
C MET A 76 -5.42 -2.66 0.20
N PRO A 77 -6.58 -2.45 -0.46
CA PRO A 77 -7.60 -1.53 0.02
C PRO A 77 -8.16 -2.04 1.36
N GLY A 78 -8.61 -1.13 2.23
CA GLY A 78 -9.11 -1.48 3.57
C GLY A 78 -8.45 -0.66 4.68
N GLY A 79 -8.16 -1.28 5.82
CA GLY A 79 -7.70 -0.58 7.01
C GLY A 79 -6.33 0.09 6.84
N THR A 80 -5.42 -0.50 6.07
CA THR A 80 -4.12 0.14 5.75
C THR A 80 -4.30 1.48 5.02
N ALA A 81 -5.20 1.54 4.03
CA ALA A 81 -5.52 2.77 3.31
C ALA A 81 -6.12 3.85 4.24
N PHE A 82 -6.97 3.45 5.17
CA PHE A 82 -7.52 4.35 6.19
C PHE A 82 -6.43 4.95 7.08
N HIS A 83 -5.46 4.14 7.52
CA HIS A 83 -4.36 4.64 8.35
C HIS A 83 -3.43 5.62 7.61
N VAL A 84 -3.18 5.40 6.31
CA VAL A 84 -2.46 6.39 5.49
C VAL A 84 -3.20 7.73 5.48
N TRP A 85 -4.52 7.71 5.30
CA TRP A 85 -5.34 8.91 5.32
C TRP A 85 -5.33 9.61 6.69
N GLU A 86 -5.36 8.87 7.80
CA GLU A 86 -5.22 9.45 9.14
C GLU A 86 -3.86 10.13 9.33
N MET A 87 -2.77 9.48 8.88
CA MET A 87 -1.40 9.97 9.05
C MET A 87 -1.14 11.25 8.24
N ARG A 88 -1.79 11.40 7.08
CA ARG A 88 -1.71 12.60 6.22
C ARG A 88 -1.76 13.90 7.02
N ASN A 89 -2.71 14.02 7.95
CA ASN A 89 -2.96 15.25 8.72
C ASN A 89 -1.75 15.71 9.56
N PHE A 90 -0.82 14.81 9.89
CA PHE A 90 0.36 15.12 10.70
C PHE A 90 1.61 15.45 9.86
N LEU A 91 1.57 15.12 8.56
CA LEU A 91 2.71 15.16 7.66
C LEU A 91 2.65 16.32 6.64
N ILE A 92 1.45 16.80 6.28
CA ILE A 92 1.30 17.95 5.39
C ILE A 92 2.07 19.17 5.92
N GLY A 93 2.79 19.84 5.02
CA GLY A 93 3.60 21.04 5.30
C GLY A 93 4.97 20.76 5.93
N ARG A 94 5.30 19.49 6.21
CA ARG A 94 6.59 19.08 6.78
C ARG A 94 7.62 18.83 5.67
N ASP A 95 8.90 18.89 6.03
CA ASP A 95 10.01 18.55 5.14
C ASP A 95 10.02 17.02 4.90
N PRO A 96 9.85 16.54 3.65
CA PRO A 96 9.87 15.11 3.34
C PRO A 96 11.26 14.47 3.53
N LEU A 97 12.34 15.26 3.61
CA LEU A 97 13.69 14.74 3.83
C LEU A 97 13.97 14.39 5.30
N ALA A 98 13.12 14.86 6.22
CA ALA A 98 13.22 14.58 7.65
C ALA A 98 12.61 13.21 8.01
N THR A 99 13.00 12.14 7.31
CA THR A 99 12.38 10.79 7.39
C THR A 99 12.25 10.27 8.81
N GLU A 100 13.30 10.33 9.62
CA GLU A 100 13.29 9.88 11.03
C GLU A 100 12.27 10.63 11.88
N PHE A 101 12.13 11.94 11.66
CA PHE A 101 11.19 12.78 12.39
C PHE A 101 9.74 12.47 12.00
N LEU A 102 9.49 12.29 10.70
CA LEU A 102 8.17 11.91 10.20
C LEU A 102 7.78 10.51 10.69
N TRP A 103 8.72 9.57 10.68
CA TRP A 103 8.52 8.22 11.21
C TRP A 103 8.16 8.23 12.70
N ASP A 104 8.90 8.99 13.53
CA ASP A 104 8.63 9.11 14.96
C ASP A 104 7.22 9.68 15.24
N ILE A 105 6.80 10.72 14.49
CA ILE A 105 5.44 11.28 14.57
C ILE A 105 4.39 10.19 14.30
N MET A 106 4.52 9.48 13.18
CA MET A 106 3.54 8.46 12.79
C MET A 106 3.47 7.33 13.81
N HIS A 107 4.63 6.82 14.24
CA HIS A 107 4.70 5.71 15.19
C HIS A 107 4.15 6.09 16.57
N ARG A 108 4.47 7.29 17.08
CA ARG A 108 3.94 7.77 18.37
C ARG A 108 2.45 8.04 18.34
N LYS A 109 1.93 8.62 17.24
CA LYS A 109 0.48 8.83 17.06
C LYS A 109 -0.30 7.52 17.10
N SER A 110 0.29 6.45 16.58
CA SER A 110 -0.27 5.10 16.57
C SER A 110 -0.04 4.38 17.91
N VAL A 111 -0.65 4.87 19.00
CA VAL A 111 -0.51 4.29 20.35
C VAL A 111 -0.88 2.81 20.39
N HIS A 112 -1.96 2.43 19.70
CA HIS A 112 -2.42 1.04 19.59
C HIS A 112 -1.99 0.34 18.29
N GLY A 113 -1.19 1.01 17.46
CA GLY A 113 -0.84 0.54 16.11
C GLY A 113 0.54 -0.09 16.01
N ARG A 114 1.03 -0.75 17.07
CA ARG A 114 2.40 -1.27 17.15
C ARG A 114 2.67 -2.48 16.25
N GLN A 115 1.64 -3.01 15.60
CA GLN A 115 1.65 -4.14 14.67
C GLN A 115 0.51 -3.96 13.66
N GLY A 116 0.46 -4.82 12.63
CA GLY A 116 -0.66 -4.88 11.69
C GLY A 116 -0.77 -3.67 10.76
N GLU A 117 -2.01 -3.32 10.40
CA GLU A 117 -2.31 -2.30 9.39
C GLU A 117 -1.72 -0.91 9.67
N PRO A 118 -1.69 -0.41 10.93
CA PRO A 118 -1.03 0.87 11.21
C PRO A 118 0.47 0.84 10.90
N MET A 119 1.19 -0.25 11.22
CA MET A 119 2.61 -0.36 10.87
C MET A 119 2.81 -0.48 9.36
N MET A 120 1.94 -1.21 8.65
CA MET A 120 1.98 -1.28 7.19
C MET A 120 1.79 0.10 6.55
N ALA A 121 0.88 0.92 7.07
CA ALA A 121 0.69 2.30 6.60
C ALA A 121 1.92 3.18 6.82
N ILE A 122 2.59 3.07 7.98
CA ILE A 122 3.87 3.74 8.25
C ILE A 122 4.91 3.32 7.21
N SER A 123 5.06 2.02 6.97
CA SER A 123 6.02 1.49 5.99
C SER A 123 5.74 1.99 4.57
N LEU A 124 4.48 2.07 4.15
CA LEU A 124 4.13 2.61 2.84
C LEU A 124 4.53 4.09 2.72
N ILE A 125 4.20 4.91 3.71
CA ILE A 125 4.56 6.33 3.69
C ILE A 125 6.09 6.47 3.69
N ASP A 126 6.80 5.74 4.54
CA ASP A 126 8.26 5.79 4.64
C ASP A 126 8.94 5.39 3.33
N ASN A 127 8.52 4.29 2.70
CA ASN A 127 9.03 3.88 1.40
C ASN A 127 8.77 4.94 0.31
N ALA A 128 7.62 5.62 0.32
CA ALA A 128 7.33 6.69 -0.62
C ALA A 128 8.22 7.91 -0.37
N LEU A 129 8.53 8.24 0.90
CA LEU A 129 9.51 9.29 1.23
C LEU A 129 10.91 8.92 0.73
N TRP A 130 11.31 7.65 0.81
CA TRP A 130 12.59 7.19 0.27
C TRP A 130 12.66 7.22 -1.25
N ASP A 131 11.61 6.80 -1.95
CA ASP A 131 11.52 6.94 -3.41
C ASP A 131 11.62 8.42 -3.85
N LEU A 132 10.89 9.31 -3.16
CA LEU A 132 10.99 10.76 -3.35
C LEU A 132 12.42 11.26 -3.14
N LYS A 133 13.06 10.86 -2.04
CA LYS A 133 14.41 11.26 -1.67
C LYS A 133 15.42 10.82 -2.73
N GLY A 134 15.29 9.61 -3.27
CA GLY A 134 16.13 9.10 -4.35
C GLY A 134 15.96 9.84 -5.68
N LYS A 135 14.81 10.49 -5.91
CA LYS A 135 14.56 11.33 -7.09
C LYS A 135 15.02 12.78 -6.91
N TRP A 136 15.13 13.24 -5.67
CA TRP A 136 15.54 14.60 -5.32
C TRP A 136 17.06 14.80 -5.39
N PHE A 137 17.82 13.78 -4.99
CA PHE A 137 19.29 13.76 -5.03
C PHE A 137 19.83 13.21 -6.35
#